data_AF-A0A231GSM7-F1
#
_entry.id   AF-A0A231GSM7-F1
#
_cell.length_a   1.000
_cell.length_b   1.000
_cell.length_c   1.000
_cell.angle_alpha   90.00
_cell.angle_beta   90.00
_cell.angle_gamma   90.00
#
_symmetry.space_group_name_H-M   'P 1'
#
loop_
_entity.id
_entity.type
_entity.pdbx_description
1 polymer ?
#
loop_
_entity_poly.entity_id
_entity_poly.type
_entity_poly.pdbx_seq_one_letter_code
_entity_poly.pdbx_strand_id
1 'polypeptide(L)' 'MRAMIEAQIEAESLPMFMSGRLYDDGVIDPRDTRTVLGMALSAIHNAPIKGAEGFGVFRM' A
#
# COMPACT_ATOMS: atom_id res chain seq x y z
N MET A 1 8.64 30.65 -0.11
CA MET A 1 7.44 29.76 -0.17
C MET A 1 7.78 28.41 -0.80
N ARG A 2 8.31 28.34 -2.04
CA ARG A 2 8.70 27.08 -2.69
C ARG A 2 9.55 26.14 -1.81
N ALA A 3 10.68 26.63 -1.28
CA ALA A 3 11.59 25.82 -0.45
C ALA A 3 10.93 25.27 0.82
N MET A 4 9.93 25.97 1.38
CA MET A 4 9.19 25.47 2.55
C MET A 4 8.26 24.32 2.17
N ILE A 5 7.60 24.43 1.01
CA ILE A 5 6.72 23.37 0.49
C ILE A 5 7.53 22.13 0.12
N GLU A 6 8.68 22.30 -0.54
CA GLU A 6 9.58 21.19 -0.86
C GLU A 6 10.07 20.48 0.41
N ALA A 7 10.50 21.23 1.43
CA ALA A 7 10.93 20.66 2.71
C ALA A 7 9.79 19.91 3.43
N GLN A 8 8.56 20.43 3.36
CA GLN A 8 7.40 19.73 3.90
C GLN A 8 7.16 18.42 3.14
N ILE A 9 7.12 18.44 1.80
CA ILE A 9 6.91 17.24 0.99
C ILE A 9 7.95 16.16 1.31
N GLU A 10 9.23 16.53 1.41
CA GLU A 10 10.30 15.58 1.76
C GLU A 10 10.13 14.98 3.16
N ALA A 11 9.71 15.77 4.15
CA ALA A 11 9.47 15.27 5.49
C ALA A 11 8.25 14.32 5.54
N GLU A 12 7.21 14.66 4.77
CA GLU A 12 5.94 13.92 4.75
C GLU A 12 5.97 12.69 3.82
N SER A 13 6.95 12.57 2.94
CA SER A 13 7.13 11.41 2.05
C SER A 13 7.91 10.26 2.71
N LEU A 14 8.45 10.46 3.92
CA LEU A 14 9.24 9.45 4.60
C LEU A 14 8.38 8.23 5.01
N PRO A 15 8.90 6.99 4.89
CA PRO A 15 8.14 5.78 5.17
C PRO A 15 7.47 5.76 6.56
N MET A 16 8.18 6.21 7.60
CA MET A 16 7.64 6.24 8.96
C MET A 16 6.52 7.27 9.13
N PHE A 17 6.55 8.38 8.39
CA PHE A 17 5.51 9.40 8.45
C PHE A 17 4.21 8.92 7.79
N MET A 18 4.34 8.21 6.65
CA MET A 18 3.21 7.61 5.94
C MET A 18 2.60 6.44 6.74
N SER A 19 3.45 5.54 7.26
CA SER A 19 3.00 4.39 8.05
C SER A 19 2.34 4.82 9.36
N GLY A 20 2.84 5.90 9.99
CA GLY A 20 2.18 6.53 11.15
C GLY A 20 0.79 7.12 10.87
N ARG A 21 0.41 7.29 9.59
CA ARG A 21 -0.94 7.69 9.14
C ARG A 21 -1.79 6.52 8.64
N LEU A 22 -1.28 5.29 8.71
CA LEU A 22 -1.97 4.09 8.22
C LEU A 22 -2.26 4.17 6.70
N TYR A 23 -1.37 4.80 5.94
CA TYR A 23 -1.43 4.78 4.47
C TYR A 23 -0.88 3.47 3.88
N ASP A 24 -0.25 2.66 4.72
CA ASP A 24 0.23 1.32 4.45
C ASP A 24 -0.05 0.42 5.67
N ASP A 25 0.03 -0.89 5.47
CA ASP A 25 -0.11 -1.90 6.52
C ASP A 25 1.23 -2.22 7.23
N GLY A 26 2.28 -1.44 6.96
CA GLY A 26 3.59 -1.55 7.58
C GLY A 26 4.77 -1.43 6.61
N VAL A 27 5.85 -0.81 7.10
CA VAL A 27 7.16 -0.79 6.43
C VAL A 27 7.89 -2.10 6.70
N ILE A 28 8.39 -2.76 5.65
CA ILE A 28 9.10 -4.04 5.75
C ILE A 28 10.52 -3.95 5.20
N ASP A 29 11.40 -4.86 5.64
CA ASP A 29 12.68 -5.06 4.98
C ASP A 29 12.44 -5.54 3.54
N PRO A 30 13.06 -4.92 2.52
CA PRO A 30 12.88 -5.34 1.13
C PRO A 30 13.17 -6.83 0.89
N ARG A 31 14.06 -7.45 1.68
CA ARG A 31 14.40 -8.88 1.60
C ARG A 31 13.25 -9.78 2.03
N ASP A 32 12.36 -9.29 2.88
CA ASP A 32 11.23 -10.05 3.42
C ASP A 32 9.98 -9.99 2.54
N THR A 33 10.00 -9.22 1.44
CA THR A 33 8.88 -9.05 0.51
C THR A 33 8.22 -10.38 0.12
N ARG A 34 9.03 -11.41 -0.23
CA ARG A 34 8.51 -12.73 -0.61
C ARG A 34 7.77 -13.42 0.54
N THR A 35 8.32 -13.35 1.74
CA THR A 35 7.74 -13.98 2.94
C THR A 35 6.42 -13.32 3.29
N VAL A 36 6.38 -11.98 3.32
CA VAL A 36 5.18 -11.20 3.62
C VAL A 36 4.08 -11.47 2.59
N LEU A 37 4.41 -11.46 1.29
CA LEU A 37 3.46 -11.81 0.23
C LEU A 37 2.96 -13.25 0.36
N GLY A 38 3.84 -14.20 0.70
CA GLY A 38 3.45 -15.60 0.92
C GLY A 38 2.44 -15.74 2.07
N MET A 39 2.65 -15.03 3.17
CA MET A 39 1.71 -15.00 4.29
C MET A 39 0.37 -14.35 3.90
N ALA A 40 0.40 -13.21 3.21
CA ALA A 40 -0.82 -12.52 2.75
C ALA A 40 -1.64 -13.40 1.80
N LEU A 41 -0.98 -14.03 0.82
CA LEU A 41 -1.62 -14.97 -0.10
C LEU A 41 -2.22 -16.18 0.63
N SER A 42 -1.48 -16.75 1.59
CA SER A 42 -1.97 -17.84 2.43
C SER A 42 -3.20 -17.43 3.24
N ALA A 43 -3.23 -16.20 3.77
CA ALA A 43 -4.34 -15.70 4.56
C ALA A 43 -5.61 -15.50 3.71
N ILE A 44 -5.49 -14.95 2.50
CA ILE A 44 -6.65 -14.74 1.62
C ILE A 44 -7.13 -16.01 0.92
N HIS A 45 -6.31 -17.07 0.86
CA HIS A 45 -6.67 -18.33 0.22
C HIS A 45 -7.56 -19.25 1.09
N ASN A 46 -8.18 -18.71 2.14
CA ASN A 46 -9.17 -19.44 2.96
C ASN A 46 -10.60 -19.40 2.38
N ALA A 47 -10.82 -18.67 1.28
CA ALA A 47 -12.13 -18.54 0.63
C ALA A 47 -12.05 -18.91 -0.88
N PRO A 48 -13.18 -19.30 -1.52
CA PRO A 48 -13.21 -19.55 -2.96
C PRO A 48 -12.75 -18.32 -3.75
N ILE A 49 -11.85 -18.54 -4.70
CA ILE A 49 -11.41 -17.48 -5.63
C ILE A 49 -12.55 -17.20 -6.59
N LYS A 50 -13.08 -15.98 -6.56
CA LYS A 50 -14.13 -15.49 -7.47
C LYS A 50 -13.62 -14.25 -8.19
N GLY A 51 -13.77 -14.21 -9.51
CA GLY A 51 -13.49 -13.01 -10.30
C GLY A 51 -14.60 -11.96 -10.16
N ALA A 52 -14.37 -10.78 -10.72
CA ALA A 52 -15.42 -9.78 -10.89
C ALA A 52 -16.44 -10.26 -11.95
N GLU A 53 -17.73 -10.01 -11.74
CA GLU A 53 -18.80 -10.35 -12.70
C GLU A 53 -18.81 -9.43 -13.93
N GLY A 54 -18.13 -8.30 -13.85
CA GLY A 54 -18.02 -7.29 -14.90
C GLY A 54 -17.34 -6.03 -14.37
N PHE A 55 -17.33 -4.98 -15.17
CA PHE A 55 -16.86 -3.65 -14.76
C PHE A 55 -18.02 -2.79 -14.26
N GLY A 56 -17.72 -1.79 -13.43
CA GLY A 56 -18.68 -0.74 -13.09
C GLY A 56 -18.99 0.19 -14.28
N VAL A 57 -19.76 1.25 -14.04
CA VAL A 57 -20.13 2.21 -15.08
C VAL A 57 -18.91 3.02 -15.52
N PHE A 58 -18.58 2.97 -16.81
CA PHE A 58 -17.60 3.88 -17.41
C PHE A 58 -18.24 5.24 -17.64
N ARG A 59 -17.65 6.31 -17.07
CA ARG A 59 -17.97 7.69 -17.42
C ARG A 59 -17.02 8.15 -18.52
N MET A 60 -17.55 8.25 -19.74
CA MET A 60 -16.87 8.85 -20.90
C MET A 60 -17.20 10.34 -21.01
#